data_AF-A0A5K1K6M1-F1
#
_entry.id   AF-A0A5K1K6M1-F1
#
_cell.length_a   1.000
_cell.length_b   1.000
_cell.length_c   1.000
_cell.angle_alpha   90.00
_cell.angle_beta   90.00
_cell.angle_gamma   90.00
#
_symmetry.space_group_name_H-M   'P 1'
#
loop_
_entity.id
_entity.type
_entity.pdbx_description
1 polymer ?
#
loop_
_entity_poly.entity_id
_entity_poly.type
_entity_poly.pdbx_seq_one_letter_code
_entity_poly.pdbx_strand_id
1 'polypeptide(L)'
;MPSSITPTLWVYAAIRMDPAAMVADLDAQAVEEAREIRPKTYLILTTHSLSSPFSGGKWFVYNVRPVGPSLRELDEKRGFESDMCIPIFPNETHPAGRPPLRPTSAFPYDNCYHWAGLNLPV
;
A
#
# COMPACT_ATOMS: atom_id res chain seq x y z
N MET A 1 5.09 -22.07 14.79
CA MET A 1 4.08 -21.53 13.85
C MET A 1 4.61 -21.75 12.45
N PRO A 2 3.84 -22.24 11.46
CA PRO A 2 4.40 -22.42 10.13
C PRO A 2 4.73 -21.04 9.58
N SER A 3 6.03 -20.74 9.49
CA SER A 3 6.54 -19.57 8.79
C SER A 3 6.22 -19.77 7.32
N SER A 4 5.12 -19.18 6.87
CA SER A 4 4.80 -19.09 5.45
C SER A 4 6.01 -18.49 4.74
N ILE A 5 6.53 -19.20 3.74
CA ILE A 5 7.69 -18.78 2.95
C ILE A 5 7.36 -17.50 2.16
N THR A 6 6.07 -17.21 1.99
CA THR A 6 5.56 -16.04 1.25
C THR A 6 4.57 -15.25 2.10
N PRO A 7 4.54 -13.91 2.01
CA PRO A 7 3.44 -13.11 2.54
C PRO A 7 2.11 -13.61 1.97
N THR A 8 1.06 -13.58 2.78
CA THR A 8 -0.29 -13.87 2.29
C THR A 8 -0.69 -12.82 1.24
N LEU A 9 -1.28 -13.27 0.14
CA LEU A 9 -1.78 -12.41 -0.93
C LEU A 9 -3.24 -12.02 -0.66
N TRP A 10 -3.67 -10.88 -1.20
CA TRP A 10 -5.03 -10.36 -1.06
C TRP A 10 -5.45 -10.08 0.39
N VAL A 11 -4.50 -9.70 1.24
CA VAL A 11 -4.76 -9.30 2.63
C VAL A 11 -4.39 -7.84 2.87
N TYR A 12 -5.13 -7.21 3.76
CA TYR A 12 -4.78 -5.88 4.24
C TYR A 12 -3.64 -5.97 5.25
N ALA A 13 -2.69 -5.06 5.15
CA ALA A 13 -1.56 -4.96 6.06
C ALA A 13 -1.18 -3.50 6.32
N ALA A 14 -0.51 -3.27 7.45
CA ALA A 14 0.17 -2.03 7.74
C ALA A 14 1.66 -2.20 7.44
N ILE A 15 2.23 -1.28 6.67
CA ILE A 15 3.66 -1.24 6.37
C ILE A 15 4.28 0.05 6.87
N ARG A 16 5.56 -0.01 7.21
CA ARG A 16 6.39 1.14 7.56
C ARG A 16 7.75 0.93 6.92
N MET A 17 8.25 1.96 6.25
CA MET A 17 9.55 1.92 5.59
C MET A 17 10.68 2.09 6.61
N ASP A 18 11.84 1.51 6.31
CA ASP A 18 13.12 1.79 6.97
C ASP A 18 14.01 2.55 5.98
N PRO A 19 13.96 3.89 5.97
CA PRO A 19 14.69 4.68 4.99
C PRO A 19 16.20 4.44 5.04
N ALA A 20 16.78 4.26 6.24
CA ALA A 20 18.22 4.04 6.39
C ALA A 20 18.65 2.70 5.82
N ALA A 21 17.88 1.63 6.05
CA ALA A 21 18.16 0.33 5.45
C ALA A 21 18.00 0.34 3.92
N MET A 22 17.06 1.14 3.37
CA MET A 22 16.84 1.25 1.93
C MET A 22 18.01 1.88 1.19
N VAL A 23 18.78 2.75 1.85
CA VAL A 23 19.92 3.48 1.26
C VAL A 23 21.27 3.02 1.82
N ALA A 24 21.30 1.93 2.59
CA ALA A 24 22.50 1.46 3.27
C ALA A 24 23.66 1.12 2.32
N ASP A 25 23.33 0.72 1.08
CA ASP A 25 24.29 0.37 0.04
C ASP A 25 24.70 1.58 -0.84
N LEU A 26 24.23 2.80 -0.52
CA LEU A 26 24.60 4.05 -1.20
C LEU A 26 25.77 4.74 -0.47
N ASP A 27 25.79 6.08 -0.43
CA ASP A 27 26.82 6.87 0.24
C ASP A 27 26.42 7.30 1.67
N ALA A 28 27.40 7.81 2.42
CA ALA A 28 27.20 8.24 3.80
C ALA A 28 26.24 9.43 3.92
N GLN A 29 26.16 10.29 2.88
CA GLN A 29 25.23 11.42 2.88
C GLN A 29 23.79 10.92 2.77
N ALA A 30 23.52 9.97 1.87
CA ALA A 30 22.19 9.36 1.72
C ALA A 30 21.72 8.70 3.01
N VAL A 31 22.61 7.98 3.71
CA VAL A 31 22.28 7.35 5.00
C VAL A 31 21.96 8.39 6.07
N GLU A 32 22.70 9.49 6.14
CA GLU A 32 22.46 10.54 7.13
C GLU A 32 21.15 11.30 6.86
N GLU A 33 20.89 11.67 5.61
CA GLU A 33 19.62 12.29 5.21
C GLU A 33 18.43 11.35 5.47
N ALA A 34 18.59 10.05 5.23
CA ALA A 34 17.54 9.06 5.47
C ALA A 34 17.18 8.91 6.96
N ARG A 35 18.11 9.17 7.89
CA ARG A 35 17.84 9.14 9.34
C ARG A 35 16.91 10.25 9.81
N GLU A 36 16.88 11.37 9.09
CA GLU A 36 15.99 12.49 9.39
C GLU A 36 14.55 12.23 8.90
N ILE A 37 14.36 11.29 7.98
CA ILE A 37 13.03 10.90 7.53
C ILE A 37 12.28 10.25 8.71
N ARG A 38 11.06 10.75 8.97
CA ARG A 38 10.14 10.18 9.96
C ARG A 38 9.13 9.28 9.24
N PRO A 39 9.37 7.95 9.14
CA PRO A 39 8.51 7.07 8.37
C PRO A 39 7.15 6.94 9.04
N LYS A 40 6.10 7.15 8.24
CA LYS A 40 4.71 6.93 8.62
C LYS A 40 4.32 5.47 8.42
N THR A 41 3.20 5.08 9.03
CA THR A 41 2.56 3.80 8.78
C THR A 41 1.56 3.97 7.65
N TYR A 42 1.58 3.06 6.68
CA TYR A 42 0.71 3.08 5.51
C TYR A 42 -0.10 1.79 5.47
N LEU A 43 -1.37 1.91 5.11
CA LEU A 43 -2.23 0.76 4.87
C LEU A 43 -2.12 0.32 3.42
N ILE A 44 -2.05 -0.98 3.21
CA ILE A 44 -1.94 -1.59 1.89
C ILE A 44 -2.83 -2.82 1.77
N LEU A 45 -3.11 -3.21 0.53
CA LEU A 45 -3.58 -4.53 0.15
C LEU A 45 -2.46 -5.26 -0.60
N THR A 46 -2.04 -6.43 -0.15
CA THR A 46 -1.08 -7.27 -0.87
C THR A 46 -1.75 -7.89 -2.10
N THR A 47 -1.03 -8.04 -3.22
CA THR A 47 -1.64 -8.52 -4.48
C THR A 47 -0.88 -9.68 -5.12
N HIS A 48 0.20 -9.40 -5.84
CA HIS A 48 0.94 -10.41 -6.61
C HIS A 48 2.36 -10.54 -6.07
N SER A 49 2.85 -11.77 -5.90
CA SER A 49 4.28 -12.02 -5.69
C SER A 49 5.03 -11.81 -7.01
N LEU A 50 6.10 -11.02 -6.96
CA LEU A 50 7.03 -10.84 -8.07
C LEU A 50 8.29 -11.70 -7.94
N SER A 51 8.61 -12.18 -6.73
CA SER A 51 9.70 -13.15 -6.53
C SER A 51 9.21 -14.59 -6.69
N SER A 52 9.96 -15.39 -7.43
CA SER A 52 9.82 -16.85 -7.39
C SER A 52 10.16 -17.34 -5.98
N PRO A 53 9.36 -18.21 -5.36
CA PRO A 53 9.67 -18.77 -4.04
C PRO A 53 10.96 -19.60 -4.02
N PHE A 54 11.53 -19.92 -5.19
CA PHE A 54 12.75 -20.68 -5.36
C PHE A 54 13.99 -19.83 -5.69
N SER A 55 13.88 -18.50 -5.71
CA SER A 55 15.00 -17.64 -6.13
C SER A 55 16.16 -17.58 -5.13
N GLY A 56 16.03 -18.19 -3.95
CA GLY A 56 17.08 -18.20 -2.91
C GLY A 56 17.47 -16.80 -2.40
N GLY A 57 16.75 -15.76 -2.82
CA GLY A 57 17.03 -14.38 -2.49
C GLY A 57 16.69 -14.08 -1.04
N LYS A 58 17.46 -13.17 -0.43
CA LYS A 58 17.23 -12.67 0.93
C LYS A 58 15.88 -11.95 1.07
N TRP A 59 15.33 -11.45 -0.04
CA TRP A 59 14.13 -10.60 -0.07
C TRP A 59 13.02 -11.23 -0.89
N PHE A 60 11.79 -11.16 -0.37
CA PHE A 60 10.57 -11.51 -1.09
C PHE A 60 9.95 -10.25 -1.69
N VAL A 61 9.70 -10.26 -3.00
CA VAL A 61 9.21 -9.10 -3.75
C VAL A 61 7.74 -9.32 -4.07
N TYR A 62 6.90 -8.31 -3.82
CA TYR A 62 5.47 -8.37 -4.09
C TYR A 62 4.91 -6.98 -4.39
N ASN A 63 3.81 -6.97 -5.13
CA ASN A 63 3.04 -5.78 -5.43
C ASN A 63 2.04 -5.49 -4.30
N VAL A 64 1.92 -4.21 -3.99
CA VAL A 64 0.99 -3.69 -2.99
C VAL A 64 0.11 -2.63 -3.62
N ARG A 65 -1.13 -2.52 -3.15
CA ARG A 65 -2.03 -1.41 -3.49
C ARG A 65 -2.19 -0.53 -2.25
N PRO A 66 -1.72 0.72 -2.26
CA PRO A 66 -1.95 1.64 -1.15
C PRO A 66 -3.43 1.89 -0.90
N VAL A 67 -3.79 2.06 0.36
CA VAL A 67 -5.14 2.45 0.80
C VAL A 67 -5.13 3.92 1.19
N GLY A 68 -6.07 4.68 0.63
CA GLY A 68 -6.25 6.10 0.92
C GLY A 68 -7.10 6.33 2.17
N PRO A 69 -6.70 7.23 3.09
CA PRO A 69 -7.46 7.58 4.29
C PRO A 69 -8.55 8.66 4.04
N SER A 70 -8.76 9.03 2.78
CA SER A 70 -9.70 10.07 2.33
C SER A 70 -10.08 9.82 0.87
N LEU A 71 -10.97 10.66 0.33
CA LEU A 71 -11.09 10.79 -1.12
C LEU A 71 -9.74 11.19 -1.71
N ARG A 72 -9.51 10.77 -2.95
CA ARG A 72 -8.31 11.13 -3.70
C ARG A 72 -8.41 12.62 -4.10
N GLU A 73 -7.27 13.29 -4.21
CA GLU A 73 -7.20 14.61 -4.86
C GLU A 73 -7.36 14.51 -6.39
N LEU A 74 -8.07 15.46 -6.98
CA LEU A 74 -8.19 15.58 -8.44
C LEU A 74 -6.79 15.61 -9.09
N ASP A 75 -6.54 14.70 -10.03
CA ASP A 75 -5.35 14.67 -10.86
C ASP A 75 -5.74 14.84 -12.32
N GLU A 76 -5.89 16.10 -12.74
CA GLU A 76 -6.29 16.47 -14.10
C GLU A 76 -5.34 15.92 -15.16
N LYS A 77 -4.03 15.87 -14.85
CA LYS A 77 -3.00 15.41 -15.79
C LYS A 77 -3.17 13.94 -16.15
N ARG A 78 -3.63 13.13 -15.19
CA ARG A 78 -3.88 11.70 -15.39
C ARG A 78 -5.36 11.39 -15.60
N GLY A 79 -6.22 12.41 -15.61
CA GLY A 79 -7.67 12.28 -15.78
C GLY A 79 -8.36 11.54 -14.62
N PHE A 80 -7.84 11.67 -13.40
CA PHE A 80 -8.43 11.03 -12.23
C PHE A 80 -9.25 11.99 -11.38
N GLU A 81 -10.55 11.77 -11.35
CA GLU A 81 -11.48 12.52 -10.50
C GLU A 81 -11.46 12.04 -9.04
N SER A 82 -11.95 12.88 -8.13
CA SER A 82 -12.00 12.58 -6.68
C SER A 82 -12.92 11.39 -6.35
N ASP A 83 -13.93 11.14 -7.19
CA ASP A 83 -14.88 10.04 -7.07
C ASP A 83 -14.40 8.74 -7.76
N MET A 84 -13.20 8.73 -8.35
CA MET A 84 -12.56 7.52 -8.90
C MET A 84 -11.91 6.70 -7.78
N CYS A 85 -12.73 6.31 -6.80
CA CYS A 85 -12.34 5.45 -5.69
C CYS A 85 -13.44 4.43 -5.36
N ILE A 86 -13.13 3.51 -4.45
CA ILE A 86 -14.09 2.53 -3.91
C ILE A 86 -13.92 2.53 -2.39
N PRO A 87 -14.97 2.78 -1.60
CA PRO A 87 -14.86 2.75 -0.15
C PRO A 87 -14.64 1.31 0.35
N ILE A 88 -13.95 1.17 1.48
CA ILE A 88 -13.71 -0.11 2.15
C ILE A 88 -14.58 -0.14 3.39
N PHE A 89 -15.49 -1.11 3.48
CA PHE A 89 -16.38 -1.26 4.63
C PHE A 89 -15.56 -1.37 5.93
N PRO A 90 -15.89 -0.64 7.02
CA PRO A 90 -17.19 -0.01 7.31
C PRO A 90 -17.45 1.36 6.70
N ASN A 91 -16.54 1.92 5.89
CA ASN A 91 -16.83 3.14 5.16
C ASN A 91 -17.95 2.90 4.13
N GLU A 92 -19.06 3.63 4.22
CA GLU A 92 -20.15 3.59 3.22
C GLU A 92 -20.29 4.92 2.45
N THR A 93 -19.39 5.87 2.71
CA THR A 93 -19.45 7.21 2.13
C THR A 93 -18.76 7.20 0.76
N HIS A 94 -19.51 7.49 -0.30
CA HIS A 94 -18.95 7.73 -1.63
C HIS A 94 -19.76 8.81 -2.38
N PRO A 95 -19.12 9.80 -3.03
CA PRO A 95 -19.83 10.88 -3.72
C PRO A 95 -20.85 10.40 -4.76
N ALA A 96 -20.49 9.38 -5.54
CA ALA A 96 -21.38 8.76 -6.53
C ALA A 96 -22.19 7.55 -6.00
N GLY A 97 -22.25 7.34 -4.68
CA GLY A 97 -23.03 6.25 -4.07
C GLY A 97 -22.55 4.82 -4.39
N ARG A 98 -21.25 4.65 -4.70
CA ARG A 98 -20.69 3.31 -4.98
C ARG A 98 -20.73 2.44 -3.73
N PRO A 99 -21.14 1.17 -3.83
CA PRO A 99 -21.16 0.27 -2.69
C PRO A 99 -19.73 -0.02 -2.21
N PRO A 100 -19.53 -0.16 -0.89
CA PRO A 100 -18.22 -0.47 -0.35
C PRO A 100 -17.80 -1.90 -0.62
N LEU A 101 -16.50 -2.07 -0.80
CA LEU A 101 -15.87 -3.39 -0.80
C LEU A 101 -15.89 -3.93 0.63
N ARG A 102 -16.32 -5.18 0.78
CA ARG A 102 -16.42 -5.86 2.08
C ARG A 102 -15.28 -6.87 2.21
N PRO A 103 -14.25 -6.57 3.03
CA PRO A 103 -13.19 -7.54 3.29
C PRO A 103 -13.74 -8.77 4.04
N THR A 104 -13.09 -9.93 3.88
CA THR A 104 -13.51 -11.17 4.55
C THR A 104 -13.40 -11.08 6.07
N SER A 105 -12.40 -10.34 6.57
CA SER A 105 -12.24 -10.00 7.99
C SER A 105 -12.72 -8.58 8.25
N ALA A 106 -13.16 -8.30 9.47
CA ALA A 106 -13.51 -6.94 9.88
C ALA A 106 -12.32 -5.99 9.63
N PHE A 107 -12.57 -4.91 8.88
CA PHE A 107 -11.57 -3.88 8.62
C PHE A 107 -11.69 -2.78 9.68
N PRO A 108 -10.56 -2.33 10.28
CA PRO A 108 -10.62 -1.54 11.50
C PRO A 108 -10.88 -0.03 11.31
N TYR A 109 -10.90 0.48 10.07
CA TYR A 109 -11.04 1.92 9.79
C TYR A 109 -12.24 2.23 8.90
N ASP A 110 -12.99 3.29 9.22
CA ASP A 110 -14.25 3.69 8.57
C ASP A 110 -14.09 4.82 7.54
N ASN A 111 -12.85 5.23 7.26
CA ASN A 111 -12.52 6.32 6.36
C ASN A 111 -11.59 5.91 5.21
N CYS A 112 -11.56 4.61 4.87
CA CYS A 112 -10.60 4.06 3.91
C CYS A 112 -11.19 3.83 2.51
N TYR A 113 -10.35 4.00 1.50
CA TYR A 113 -10.70 3.90 0.08
C TYR A 113 -9.58 3.23 -0.73
N HIS A 114 -9.96 2.50 -1.78
CA HIS A 114 -9.07 2.14 -2.87
C HIS A 114 -9.14 3.25 -3.94
N TRP A 115 -8.02 3.93 -4.23
CA TRP A 115 -7.96 4.92 -5.31
C TRP A 115 -7.59 4.28 -6.64
N ALA A 116 -8.12 4.82 -7.75
CA ALA A 116 -7.66 4.44 -9.09
C ALA A 116 -6.20 4.86 -9.33
N GLY A 117 -5.50 4.25 -10.28
CA GLY A 117 -4.20 4.77 -10.76
C GLY A 117 -3.08 4.86 -9.73
N LEU A 118 -3.18 4.15 -8.60
CA LEU A 118 -2.12 4.06 -7.59
C LEU A 118 -0.96 3.14 -7.99
N ASN A 119 -0.93 2.67 -9.24
CA ASN A 119 0.26 2.06 -9.80
C ASN A 119 1.38 3.11 -9.72
N LEU A 120 2.32 2.91 -8.81
CA LEU A 120 3.58 3.62 -8.84
C LEU A 120 4.24 3.25 -10.19
N PRO A 121 4.74 4.22 -10.97
CA PRO A 121 5.56 3.88 -12.11
C PRO A 121 6.72 3.03 -11.59
N VAL A 122 6.86 1.83 -12.15
CA VAL A 122 8.03 0.97 -11.96
C VAL A 122 9.20 1.51 -12.74
#